data_AF-A0A4Y3RTE5-F1
#
_entry.id   AF-A0A4Y3RTE5-F1
#
_cell.length_a   1.000
_cell.length_b   1.000
_cell.length_c   1.000
_cell.angle_alpha   90.00
_cell.angle_beta   90.00
_cell.angle_gamma   90.00
#
_symmetry.space_group_name_H-M   'P 1'
#
loop_
_entity.id
_entity.type
_entity.pdbx_description
1 polymer ?
#
loop_
_entity_poly.entity_id
_entity_poly.type
_entity_poly.pdbx_seq_one_letter_code
_entity_poly.pdbx_strand_id
1 'polypeptide(L)'
;MRRIALPVIAAVSVALLLPQQSSAAIQVSAPATEVPEQPAAAGEIGPIGPGTYESAPDQYRIIENDVPSGLMTRSHLVTGEGAGAAQALDAPANRPDLGVFGPSWTAEFLGGQLNRELTHGSGAITTTDLGVDESVRYGLTWSMDRPDGGSLSTYTAPDGSTLVESSIWDDAAGELRTTITETANIDLATAPEGDDVPVNALGEPIPAADLKPTLVWKQVNGSGSTWRVTSVGTEAFGKSTAEYDAQGRVRQVDEPARGDYEAQSVRVTYASATTAAGSTLGDVAGQVKEITTSSGATVQTQARYAYDHTGLLRRVTNPAADVELNTYAYDANERLSVATTDEGARWELTYAGETAAPQATETTGTLPEPGGEAPGAPSQNEPEGQAPAAEDFLGSEIEDPFAYPANCNTSGSWMYYSGSGCSTKVAHYGWKNPSWKTTKAGWKVRGIDHDHCTTSPDKPGGYDFRPACDSHDYGYGTVGNAYKGYRYYLDKNKGLQVDATFWNQTYNGVCRGYFWKGACRLAANVYLGAVMVVGRVKSGANAT
;
A
#
# COMPACT_ATOMS: atom_id res chain seq x y z
N MET A 1 72.22 -48.24 -19.96
CA MET A 1 71.78 -48.33 -18.55
C MET A 1 70.46 -47.56 -18.47
N ARG A 2 69.26 -48.14 -18.69
CA ARG A 2 68.43 -49.10 -17.91
C ARG A 2 67.99 -48.62 -16.51
N ARG A 3 66.68 -48.27 -16.43
CA ARG A 3 65.69 -48.37 -15.31
C ARG A 3 66.03 -47.58 -14.01
N ILE A 4 65.12 -47.09 -13.14
CA ILE A 4 63.96 -47.62 -12.39
C ILE A 4 63.29 -46.36 -11.74
N ALA A 5 61.99 -46.04 -11.85
CA ALA A 5 60.73 -46.54 -11.22
C ALA A 5 60.42 -46.11 -9.75
N LEU A 6 59.22 -45.53 -9.57
CA LEU A 6 58.20 -45.71 -8.47
C LEU A 6 58.45 -45.04 -7.08
N PRO A 7 57.45 -44.97 -6.15
CA PRO A 7 56.31 -44.03 -6.12
C PRO A 7 56.00 -43.48 -4.70
N VAL A 8 54.94 -42.66 -4.53
CA VAL A 8 54.30 -42.42 -3.22
C VAL A 8 52.82 -42.82 -3.30
N ILE A 9 52.40 -43.58 -2.29
CA ILE A 9 51.10 -44.23 -2.05
C ILE A 9 50.34 -43.47 -0.96
N ALA A 10 49.00 -43.58 -1.00
CA ALA A 10 47.99 -43.53 0.08
C ALA A 10 46.99 -42.37 -0.06
N ALA A 11 45.67 -42.55 0.05
CA ALA A 11 44.83 -43.74 0.19
C ALA A 11 43.39 -43.38 -0.24
N VAL A 12 42.74 -44.25 -1.00
CA VAL A 12 41.30 -44.23 -1.30
C VAL A 12 40.66 -45.34 -0.48
N SER A 13 39.72 -44.99 0.40
CA SER A 13 38.88 -45.98 1.09
C SER A 13 37.62 -46.23 0.27
N VAL A 14 37.50 -47.47 -0.19
CA VAL A 14 36.30 -48.09 -0.75
C VAL A 14 35.50 -48.69 0.39
N ALA A 15 34.22 -48.35 0.50
CA ALA A 15 33.25 -49.15 1.24
C ALA A 15 32.33 -49.84 0.22
N LEU A 16 32.46 -51.17 0.16
CA LEU A 16 31.53 -52.09 -0.49
C LEU A 16 30.24 -52.20 0.33
N LEU A 17 29.09 -52.32 -0.35
CA LEU A 17 27.99 -53.22 0.04
C LEU A 17 27.12 -53.53 -1.20
N LEU A 18 27.00 -54.83 -1.50
CA LEU A 18 26.09 -55.45 -2.49
C LEU A 18 24.72 -55.78 -1.81
N PRO A 19 23.76 -56.50 -2.44
CA PRO A 19 22.80 -56.04 -3.44
C PRO A 19 21.35 -56.45 -3.09
N GLN A 20 20.28 -55.66 -3.32
CA GLN A 20 18.91 -56.23 -3.29
C GLN A 20 17.91 -55.58 -4.26
N GLN A 21 17.43 -56.44 -5.17
CA GLN A 21 16.05 -56.67 -5.59
C GLN A 21 15.20 -55.51 -6.14
N SER A 22 14.89 -55.67 -7.43
CA SER A 22 13.79 -55.04 -8.15
C SER A 22 12.43 -55.39 -7.53
N SER A 23 11.62 -54.37 -7.26
CA SER A 23 10.17 -54.50 -7.08
C SER A 23 9.51 -53.30 -7.75
N ALA A 24 8.51 -53.58 -8.57
CA ALA A 24 7.72 -52.60 -9.29
C ALA A 24 7.03 -51.66 -8.30
N ALA A 25 7.24 -50.35 -8.46
CA ALA A 25 6.54 -49.33 -7.72
C ALA A 25 5.45 -48.70 -8.59
N ILE A 26 4.26 -48.68 -8.00
CA ILE A 26 3.02 -48.04 -8.39
C ILE A 26 3.27 -46.59 -8.84
N GLN A 27 2.71 -46.20 -10.00
CA GLN A 27 2.58 -44.78 -10.36
C GLN A 27 1.68 -44.11 -9.33
N VAL A 28 2.31 -43.42 -8.38
CA VAL A 28 1.65 -42.40 -7.56
C VAL A 28 1.62 -41.13 -8.40
N SER A 29 0.42 -40.63 -8.66
CA SER A 29 0.16 -39.34 -9.27
C SER A 29 1.01 -38.25 -8.60
N ALA A 30 1.60 -37.37 -9.40
CA ALA A 30 2.36 -36.23 -8.92
C ALA A 30 1.48 -35.40 -7.95
N PRO A 31 2.02 -34.92 -6.82
CA PRO A 31 1.30 -34.01 -5.95
C PRO A 31 0.97 -32.72 -6.71
N ALA A 32 -0.20 -32.16 -6.41
CA ALA A 32 -0.60 -30.85 -6.84
C ALA A 32 0.55 -29.85 -6.64
N THR A 33 0.73 -28.96 -7.60
CA THR A 33 1.73 -27.89 -7.51
C THR A 33 1.28 -26.94 -6.42
N GLU A 34 1.65 -27.22 -5.16
CA GLU A 34 1.57 -26.23 -4.09
C GLU A 34 2.35 -25.02 -4.57
N VAL A 35 1.66 -23.87 -4.70
CA VAL A 35 2.31 -22.60 -4.99
C VAL A 35 3.32 -22.37 -3.86
N PRO A 36 4.62 -22.25 -4.14
CA PRO A 36 5.62 -22.14 -3.10
C PRO A 36 5.37 -20.88 -2.25
N GLU A 37 5.25 -21.08 -0.93
CA GLU A 37 5.10 -19.97 0.03
C GLU A 37 6.34 -19.06 -0.02
N GLN A 38 6.11 -17.74 -0.04
CA GLN A 38 7.20 -16.78 -0.03
C GLN A 38 7.85 -16.70 1.36
N PRO A 39 9.19 -16.70 1.45
CA PRO A 39 9.87 -16.58 2.73
C PRO A 39 9.65 -15.20 3.36
N ALA A 40 9.68 -15.16 4.69
CA ALA A 40 9.70 -13.90 5.42
C ALA A 40 11.01 -13.13 5.19
N ALA A 41 10.95 -11.81 5.32
CA ALA A 41 12.16 -10.97 5.34
C ALA A 41 13.06 -11.34 6.53
N ALA A 42 14.36 -11.04 6.40
CA ALA A 42 15.30 -11.18 7.51
C ALA A 42 15.10 -10.03 8.52
N GLY A 43 15.21 -10.34 9.81
CA GLY A 43 15.01 -9.37 10.89
C GLY A 43 13.60 -9.42 11.50
N GLU A 44 13.45 -8.74 12.64
CA GLU A 44 12.16 -8.56 13.29
C GLU A 44 11.47 -7.33 12.70
N ILE A 45 10.19 -7.48 12.35
CA ILE A 45 9.34 -6.39 11.87
C ILE A 45 8.14 -6.29 12.79
N GLY A 46 7.82 -5.08 13.24
CA GLY A 46 6.67 -4.87 14.11
C GLY A 46 6.33 -3.40 14.33
N PRO A 47 5.14 -3.12 14.88
CA PRO A 47 4.73 -1.76 15.20
C PRO A 47 5.54 -1.21 16.39
N ILE A 48 5.93 0.07 16.30
CA ILE A 48 6.42 0.89 17.42
C ILE A 48 5.69 2.22 17.37
N GLY A 49 4.79 2.42 18.32
CA GLY A 49 3.93 3.60 18.36
C GLY A 49 3.13 3.81 17.07
N PRO A 50 3.19 4.99 16.43
CA PRO A 50 2.46 5.28 15.19
C PRO A 50 3.12 4.71 13.93
N GLY A 51 4.26 4.01 14.07
CA GLY A 51 5.08 3.57 12.95
C GLY A 51 5.39 2.09 13.01
N THR A 52 6.16 1.64 12.01
CA THR A 52 6.66 0.26 11.92
C THR A 52 8.18 0.27 11.90
N TYR A 53 8.78 -0.55 12.75
CA TYR A 53 10.21 -0.79 12.81
C TYR A 53 10.58 -2.12 12.14
N GLU A 54 11.71 -2.12 11.44
CA GLU A 54 12.32 -3.27 10.78
C GLU A 54 13.79 -3.34 11.23
N SER A 55 14.15 -4.37 12.01
CA SER A 55 15.46 -4.47 12.68
C SER A 55 16.64 -4.72 11.73
N ALA A 56 16.34 -5.15 10.51
CA ALA A 56 17.29 -5.28 9.41
C ALA A 56 16.53 -4.84 8.14
N PRO A 57 16.70 -3.58 7.69
CA PRO A 57 17.95 -2.82 7.77
C PRO A 57 18.03 -1.71 8.84
N ASP A 58 17.37 -1.84 10.01
CA ASP A 58 17.31 -0.80 11.07
C ASP A 58 16.60 0.47 10.58
N GLN A 59 15.30 0.34 10.33
CA GLN A 59 14.46 1.40 9.79
C GLN A 59 13.17 1.55 10.59
N TYR A 60 12.83 2.79 10.91
CA TYR A 60 11.54 3.15 11.50
C TYR A 60 10.76 4.06 10.55
N ARG A 61 9.50 3.73 10.29
CA ARG A 61 8.67 4.47 9.33
C ARG A 61 7.31 4.81 9.91
N ILE A 62 6.92 6.07 9.80
CA ILE A 62 5.54 6.54 10.01
C ILE A 62 4.93 6.82 8.62
N ILE A 63 3.68 6.41 8.42
CA ILE A 63 2.94 6.61 7.17
C ILE A 63 1.61 7.26 7.53
N GLU A 64 1.25 8.32 6.83
CA GLU A 64 0.02 9.10 7.04
C GLU A 64 -0.77 9.11 5.74
N ASN A 65 -2.10 9.02 5.83
CA ASN A 65 -2.97 9.01 4.66
C ASN A 65 -3.64 10.37 4.51
N ASP A 66 -3.11 11.18 3.60
CA ASP A 66 -3.61 12.53 3.36
C ASP A 66 -5.02 12.50 2.74
N VAL A 67 -5.19 11.71 1.69
CA VAL A 67 -6.44 11.63 0.94
C VAL A 67 -6.66 10.20 0.41
N PRO A 68 -7.80 9.56 0.73
CA PRO A 68 -8.13 8.24 0.19
C PRO A 68 -8.23 8.21 -1.34
N SER A 69 -8.85 9.23 -1.93
CA SER A 69 -8.86 9.42 -3.39
C SER A 69 -7.44 9.57 -3.92
N GLY A 70 -7.11 8.82 -4.96
CA GLY A 70 -5.76 8.78 -5.53
C GLY A 70 -4.69 8.22 -4.59
N LEU A 71 -5.08 7.67 -3.43
CA LEU A 71 -4.19 7.16 -2.37
C LEU A 71 -2.93 8.03 -2.18
N MET A 72 -3.17 9.29 -1.85
CA MET A 72 -2.07 10.20 -1.56
C MET A 72 -1.66 10.01 -0.10
N THR A 73 -0.41 9.61 0.11
CA THR A 73 0.17 9.38 1.43
C THR A 73 1.50 10.13 1.55
N ARG A 74 2.00 10.20 2.77
CA ARG A 74 3.37 10.61 3.05
C ARG A 74 4.01 9.66 4.03
N SER A 75 5.32 9.51 3.93
CA SER A 75 6.10 8.74 4.91
C SER A 75 7.28 9.52 5.45
N HIS A 76 7.50 9.36 6.75
CA HIS A 76 8.69 9.80 7.47
C HIS A 76 9.51 8.57 7.80
N LEU A 77 10.71 8.49 7.24
CA LEU A 77 11.62 7.34 7.39
C LEU A 77 12.84 7.76 8.20
N VAL A 78 13.14 7.01 9.25
CA VAL A 78 14.38 7.12 10.04
C VAL A 78 15.20 5.87 9.80
N THR A 79 16.50 6.04 9.54
CA THR A 79 17.44 4.93 9.36
C THR A 79 18.55 4.98 10.40
N GLY A 80 18.95 3.80 10.88
CA GLY A 80 20.14 3.65 11.69
C GLY A 80 21.40 3.84 10.85
N GLU A 81 22.39 4.52 11.39
CA GLU A 81 23.63 4.83 10.67
C GLU A 81 24.77 3.84 10.99
N GLY A 82 24.56 2.95 11.98
CA GLY A 82 25.58 2.02 12.48
C GLY A 82 26.79 2.66 13.17
N ALA A 83 27.05 3.95 12.94
CA ALA A 83 27.95 4.83 13.66
C ALA A 83 27.41 6.28 13.59
N GLY A 84 26.96 6.84 14.72
CA GLY A 84 26.31 8.15 14.78
C GLY A 84 24.80 8.08 14.97
N ALA A 85 24.18 9.22 15.28
CA ALA A 85 22.74 9.27 15.56
C ALA A 85 21.93 8.88 14.31
N ALA A 86 20.91 8.04 14.49
CA ALA A 86 19.94 7.74 13.44
C ALA A 86 19.36 9.05 12.86
N GLN A 87 19.09 9.06 11.56
CA GLN A 87 18.67 10.27 10.84
C GLN A 87 17.37 10.04 10.09
N ALA A 88 16.58 11.10 9.96
CA ALA A 88 15.48 11.10 9.01
C ALA A 88 16.02 11.18 7.58
N LEU A 89 15.40 10.45 6.67
CA LEU A 89 15.79 10.43 5.26
C LEU A 89 14.91 11.36 4.44
N ASP A 90 15.57 12.19 3.65
CA ASP A 90 14.94 12.99 2.60
C ASP A 90 14.51 12.10 1.43
N ALA A 91 13.49 12.57 0.71
CA ALA A 91 13.18 12.03 -0.60
C ALA A 91 14.39 12.16 -1.56
N PRO A 92 14.56 11.25 -2.53
CA PRO A 92 15.68 11.32 -3.47
C PRO A 92 15.74 12.68 -4.18
N ALA A 93 16.91 13.33 -4.18
CA ALA A 93 17.07 14.69 -4.71
C ALA A 93 16.73 14.83 -6.22
N ASN A 94 16.79 13.74 -6.98
CA ASN A 94 16.40 13.65 -8.38
C ASN A 94 14.90 13.36 -8.60
N ARG A 95 14.10 13.33 -7.52
CA ARG A 95 12.67 13.04 -7.50
C ARG A 95 11.89 14.18 -6.85
N PRO A 96 11.75 15.33 -7.54
CA PRO A 96 11.03 16.48 -7.01
C PRO A 96 9.55 16.19 -6.71
N ASP A 97 8.96 15.21 -7.39
CA ASP A 97 7.63 14.69 -7.11
C ASP A 97 7.50 14.01 -5.75
N LEU A 98 8.57 13.44 -5.21
CA LEU A 98 8.56 12.74 -3.94
C LEU A 98 8.89 13.67 -2.76
N GLY A 99 9.74 14.68 -2.97
CA GLY A 99 10.17 15.64 -1.93
C GLY A 99 9.23 16.83 -1.71
N VAL A 100 7.94 16.70 -2.04
CA VAL A 100 7.01 17.84 -2.09
C VAL A 100 6.59 18.37 -0.72
N PHE A 101 6.77 17.58 0.34
CA PHE A 101 6.43 17.95 1.71
C PHE A 101 7.60 18.56 2.49
N GLY A 102 8.73 18.83 1.82
CA GLY A 102 9.93 19.34 2.46
C GLY A 102 10.82 18.25 3.04
N PRO A 103 11.83 18.63 3.84
CA PRO A 103 12.79 17.70 4.41
C PRO A 103 12.11 16.60 5.23
N SER A 104 12.74 15.44 5.28
CA SER A 104 12.35 14.29 6.09
C SER A 104 10.99 13.65 5.75
N TRP A 105 10.37 14.05 4.63
CA TRP A 105 9.11 13.46 4.16
C TRP A 105 9.19 13.05 2.69
N THR A 106 8.66 11.86 2.41
CA THR A 106 8.50 11.33 1.06
C THR A 106 7.02 11.18 0.75
N ALA A 107 6.54 11.87 -0.28
CA ALA A 107 5.18 11.69 -0.79
C ALA A 107 5.06 10.36 -1.54
N GLU A 108 3.88 9.76 -1.46
CA GLU A 108 3.49 8.65 -2.32
C GLU A 108 2.14 8.98 -2.96
N PHE A 109 2.04 8.71 -4.25
CA PHE A 109 0.82 8.91 -5.04
C PHE A 109 0.39 7.57 -5.61
N LEU A 110 -0.92 7.38 -5.73
CA LEU A 110 -1.51 6.14 -6.24
C LEU A 110 -1.01 4.93 -5.47
N GLY A 111 -0.88 5.05 -4.14
CA GLY A 111 -0.37 3.97 -3.29
C GLY A 111 1.08 3.59 -3.61
N GLY A 112 1.94 4.59 -3.82
CA GLY A 112 3.36 4.38 -4.12
C GLY A 112 3.65 3.89 -5.54
N GLN A 113 2.65 3.71 -6.40
CA GLN A 113 2.87 3.25 -7.78
C GLN A 113 3.65 4.24 -8.64
N LEU A 114 3.69 5.53 -8.26
CA LEU A 114 4.55 6.53 -8.90
C LEU A 114 6.00 6.54 -8.36
N ASN A 115 6.28 5.84 -7.26
CA ASN A 115 7.59 5.82 -6.60
C ASN A 115 8.56 4.86 -7.30
N ARG A 116 8.65 4.99 -8.62
CA ARG A 116 9.45 4.12 -9.46
C ARG A 116 10.39 4.91 -10.34
N GLU A 117 11.55 4.34 -10.63
CA GLU A 117 12.54 4.88 -11.55
C GLU A 117 12.68 3.97 -12.76
N LEU A 118 12.97 4.55 -13.92
CA LEU A 118 13.28 3.81 -15.14
C LEU A 118 14.64 4.28 -15.66
N THR A 119 15.56 3.33 -15.86
CA THR A 119 16.89 3.58 -16.40
C THR A 119 17.11 2.79 -17.69
N HIS A 120 17.62 3.47 -18.71
CA HIS A 120 18.01 2.83 -19.96
C HIS A 120 19.44 2.30 -19.83
N GLY A 121 19.66 1.07 -20.28
CA GLY A 121 20.97 0.47 -20.46
C GLY A 121 21.17 -0.02 -21.89
N SER A 122 22.38 -0.48 -22.20
CA SER A 122 22.68 -1.10 -23.49
C SER A 122 21.88 -2.40 -23.64
N GLY A 123 20.86 -2.38 -24.52
CA GLY A 123 20.00 -3.54 -24.82
C GLY A 123 19.08 -3.96 -23.67
N ALA A 124 18.84 -3.10 -22.70
CA ALA A 124 17.95 -3.39 -21.58
C ALA A 124 17.35 -2.11 -20.98
N ILE A 125 16.21 -2.27 -20.31
CA ILE A 125 15.63 -1.25 -19.45
C ILE A 125 15.54 -1.85 -18.04
N THR A 126 15.84 -1.06 -17.02
CA THR A 126 15.65 -1.45 -15.63
C THR A 126 14.62 -0.53 -14.99
N THR A 127 13.60 -1.10 -14.37
CA THR A 127 12.68 -0.37 -13.48
C THR A 127 13.05 -0.66 -12.03
N THR A 128 12.95 0.34 -11.17
CA THR A 128 13.26 0.23 -9.72
C THR A 128 12.10 0.78 -8.92
N ASP A 129 11.59 0.01 -7.96
CA ASP A 129 10.67 0.50 -6.92
C ASP A 129 11.50 1.16 -5.82
N LEU A 130 11.43 2.49 -5.74
CA LEU A 130 12.23 3.28 -4.80
C LEU A 130 11.78 3.10 -3.34
N GLY A 131 10.56 2.60 -3.11
CA GLY A 131 10.06 2.39 -1.76
C GLY A 131 10.60 1.12 -1.08
N VAL A 132 11.14 0.18 -1.86
CA VAL A 132 11.72 -1.10 -1.37
C VAL A 132 13.10 -1.41 -1.95
N ASP A 133 13.63 -0.56 -2.82
CA ASP A 133 14.93 -0.73 -3.50
C ASP A 133 15.02 -2.05 -4.29
N GLU A 134 13.90 -2.46 -4.91
CA GLU A 134 13.83 -3.65 -5.75
C GLU A 134 13.83 -3.27 -7.22
N SER A 135 14.63 -3.95 -8.03
CA SER A 135 14.79 -3.66 -9.46
C SER A 135 14.43 -4.86 -10.33
N VAL A 136 13.76 -4.59 -11.46
CA VAL A 136 13.48 -5.56 -12.50
C VAL A 136 14.21 -5.14 -13.78
N ARG A 137 15.04 -6.04 -14.30
CA ARG A 137 15.78 -5.83 -15.55
C ARG A 137 15.07 -6.56 -16.70
N TYR A 138 14.75 -5.79 -17.74
CA TYR A 138 14.11 -6.28 -18.96
C TYR A 138 15.13 -6.26 -20.09
N GLY A 139 15.45 -7.44 -20.64
CA GLY A 139 16.34 -7.57 -21.78
C GLY A 139 15.60 -7.37 -23.10
N LEU A 140 16.22 -6.70 -24.08
CA LEU A 140 15.64 -6.53 -25.41
C LEU A 140 15.44 -7.90 -26.08
N THR A 141 14.21 -8.20 -26.48
CA THR A 141 13.85 -9.47 -27.13
C THR A 141 13.40 -9.27 -28.58
N TRP A 142 12.87 -8.09 -28.90
CA TRP A 142 12.43 -7.76 -30.25
C TRP A 142 12.51 -6.25 -30.51
N SER A 143 12.79 -5.84 -31.74
CA SER A 143 12.79 -4.44 -32.15
C SER A 143 12.47 -4.31 -33.63
N MET A 144 11.81 -3.21 -33.99
CA MET A 144 11.44 -2.87 -35.36
C MET A 144 11.47 -1.35 -35.55
N ASP A 145 12.14 -0.90 -36.61
CA ASP A 145 12.08 0.49 -37.07
C ASP A 145 10.76 0.76 -37.78
N ARG A 146 10.19 1.94 -37.57
CA ARG A 146 8.95 2.36 -38.23
C ARG A 146 9.25 3.26 -39.43
N PRO A 147 8.40 3.24 -40.48
CA PRO A 147 8.57 4.10 -41.66
C PRO A 147 8.52 5.61 -41.37
N ASP A 148 7.94 6.01 -40.24
CA ASP A 148 7.84 7.39 -39.76
C ASP A 148 9.12 7.89 -39.05
N GLY A 149 10.18 7.07 -39.02
CA GLY A 149 11.43 7.39 -38.32
C GLY A 149 11.41 7.06 -36.82
N GLY A 150 10.33 6.48 -36.31
CA GLY A 150 10.21 5.94 -34.96
C GLY A 150 10.65 4.49 -34.82
N SER A 151 10.35 3.89 -33.67
CA SER A 151 10.68 2.49 -33.38
C SER A 151 9.65 1.84 -32.44
N LEU A 152 9.60 0.51 -32.48
CA LEU A 152 8.89 -0.30 -31.50
C LEU A 152 9.83 -1.40 -31.00
N SER A 153 10.11 -1.39 -29.69
CA SER A 153 10.99 -2.36 -29.04
C SER A 153 10.26 -3.05 -27.90
N THR A 154 10.44 -4.36 -27.80
CA THR A 154 9.90 -5.19 -26.73
C THR A 154 11.05 -5.75 -25.90
N TYR A 155 10.91 -5.63 -24.59
CA TYR A 155 11.84 -6.15 -23.60
C TYR A 155 11.10 -7.12 -22.68
N THR A 156 11.81 -8.14 -22.20
CA THR A 156 11.23 -9.18 -21.35
C THR A 156 12.15 -9.44 -20.16
N ALA A 157 11.56 -9.55 -18.98
CA ALA A 157 12.24 -9.92 -17.75
C ALA A 157 12.14 -11.44 -17.48
N PRO A 158 13.01 -12.02 -16.63
CA PRO A 158 13.00 -13.46 -16.35
C PRO A 158 11.70 -13.99 -15.74
N ASP A 159 10.96 -13.15 -15.03
CA ASP A 159 9.66 -13.45 -14.43
C ASP A 159 8.51 -13.44 -15.45
N GLY A 160 8.79 -13.13 -16.73
CA GLY A 160 7.80 -13.00 -17.81
C GLY A 160 7.18 -11.61 -17.92
N SER A 161 7.55 -10.65 -17.06
CA SER A 161 7.13 -9.26 -17.19
C SER A 161 7.67 -8.66 -18.50
N THR A 162 6.93 -7.72 -19.09
CA THR A 162 7.31 -7.12 -20.37
C THR A 162 7.33 -5.59 -20.31
N LEU A 163 8.18 -4.98 -21.13
CA LEU A 163 8.16 -3.56 -21.45
C LEU A 163 8.04 -3.40 -22.96
N VAL A 164 7.14 -2.53 -23.40
CA VAL A 164 7.03 -2.13 -24.82
C VAL A 164 7.36 -0.65 -24.92
N GLU A 165 8.49 -0.34 -25.54
CA GLU A 165 8.91 1.02 -25.87
C GLU A 165 8.44 1.36 -27.29
N SER A 166 7.61 2.39 -27.41
CA SER A 166 7.11 2.91 -28.68
C SER A 166 7.57 4.35 -28.86
N SER A 167 8.42 4.58 -29.85
CA SER A 167 8.84 5.91 -30.28
C SER A 167 8.14 6.28 -31.58
N ILE A 168 7.53 7.47 -31.63
CA ILE A 168 6.77 7.98 -32.78
C ILE A 168 7.22 9.42 -33.02
N TRP A 169 7.49 9.78 -34.28
CA TRP A 169 7.80 11.15 -34.65
C TRP A 169 6.53 12.01 -34.57
N ASP A 170 6.58 13.09 -33.79
CA ASP A 170 5.49 14.05 -33.68
C ASP A 170 5.80 15.27 -34.54
N ASP A 171 5.20 15.35 -35.73
CA ASP A 171 5.41 16.46 -36.67
C ASP A 171 5.01 17.82 -36.10
N ALA A 172 4.03 17.87 -35.20
CA ALA A 172 3.55 19.12 -34.63
C ALA A 172 4.53 19.66 -33.56
N ALA A 173 5.14 18.75 -32.79
CA ALA A 173 6.16 19.11 -31.81
C ALA A 173 7.58 19.18 -32.41
N GLY A 174 7.82 18.56 -33.58
CA GLY A 174 9.12 18.48 -34.22
C GLY A 174 10.12 17.61 -33.46
N GLU A 175 9.63 16.63 -32.70
CA GLU A 175 10.45 15.76 -31.83
C GLU A 175 9.95 14.32 -31.84
N LEU A 176 10.82 13.39 -31.44
CA LEU A 176 10.45 12.00 -31.23
C LEU A 176 9.80 11.85 -29.85
N ARG A 177 8.58 11.33 -29.81
CA ARG A 177 7.87 11.03 -28.55
C ARG A 177 7.95 9.55 -28.24
N THR A 178 8.49 9.24 -27.08
CA THR A 178 8.62 7.86 -26.61
C THR A 178 7.66 7.61 -25.45
N THR A 179 6.92 6.50 -25.53
CA THR A 179 6.09 5.97 -24.46
C THR A 179 6.52 4.55 -24.17
N ILE A 180 6.69 4.20 -22.89
CA ILE A 180 7.03 2.86 -22.46
C ILE A 180 5.85 2.29 -21.67
N THR A 181 5.38 1.10 -22.02
CA THR A 181 4.33 0.39 -21.27
C THR A 181 4.95 -0.82 -20.60
N GLU A 182 4.95 -0.84 -19.26
CA GLU A 182 5.32 -1.98 -18.42
C GLU A 182 4.09 -2.82 -18.14
N THR A 183 4.21 -4.13 -18.27
CA THR A 183 3.18 -5.09 -17.86
C THR A 183 3.84 -6.11 -16.96
N ALA A 184 3.50 -6.04 -15.67
CA ALA A 184 4.03 -6.94 -14.65
C ALA A 184 3.36 -8.31 -14.76
N ASN A 185 4.15 -9.39 -14.69
CA ASN A 185 3.66 -10.75 -14.75
C ASN A 185 3.34 -11.28 -13.36
N ILE A 186 2.19 -10.87 -12.82
CA ILE A 186 1.64 -11.41 -11.58
C ILE A 186 0.46 -12.30 -11.94
N ASP A 187 0.52 -13.58 -11.55
CA ASP A 187 -0.58 -14.50 -11.75
C ASP A 187 -1.57 -14.39 -10.59
N LEU A 188 -2.72 -13.78 -10.89
CA LEU A 188 -3.86 -13.66 -9.99
C LEU A 188 -5.06 -14.48 -10.47
N ALA A 189 -4.96 -15.10 -11.65
CA ALA A 189 -6.06 -15.87 -12.24
C ALA A 189 -6.05 -17.34 -11.80
N THR A 190 -4.97 -17.78 -11.17
CA THR A 190 -4.87 -19.11 -10.55
C THR A 190 -4.98 -19.00 -9.04
N ALA A 191 -5.83 -19.84 -8.45
CA ALA A 191 -5.96 -19.99 -7.01
C ALA A 191 -5.70 -21.44 -6.59
N PRO A 192 -5.23 -21.69 -5.35
CA PRO A 192 -5.22 -23.03 -4.76
C PRO A 192 -6.61 -23.69 -4.77
N GLU A 193 -6.65 -25.02 -4.63
CA GLU A 193 -7.93 -25.74 -4.52
C GLU A 193 -8.70 -25.27 -3.27
N GLY A 194 -9.96 -24.89 -3.45
CA GLY A 194 -10.82 -24.38 -2.38
C GLY A 194 -10.71 -22.87 -2.12
N ASP A 195 -9.95 -22.15 -2.95
CA ASP A 195 -9.80 -20.69 -2.93
C ASP A 195 -10.46 -20.08 -4.18
N ASP A 196 -10.76 -18.78 -4.12
CA ASP A 196 -11.50 -18.07 -5.14
C ASP A 196 -10.59 -17.46 -6.21
N VAL A 197 -11.17 -17.21 -7.40
CA VAL A 197 -10.51 -16.46 -8.48
C VAL A 197 -11.22 -15.13 -8.72
N PRO A 198 -10.51 -14.10 -9.23
CA PRO A 198 -11.11 -12.80 -9.52
C PRO A 198 -12.29 -12.92 -10.49
N VAL A 199 -13.44 -12.40 -10.06
CA VAL A 199 -14.65 -12.29 -10.88
C VAL A 199 -15.05 -10.85 -11.10
N ASN A 200 -15.74 -10.58 -12.20
CA ASN A 200 -16.31 -9.26 -12.48
C ASN A 200 -17.58 -9.01 -11.64
N ALA A 201 -18.18 -7.83 -11.79
CA ALA A 201 -19.42 -7.48 -11.07
C ALA A 201 -20.64 -8.39 -11.38
N LEU A 202 -20.55 -9.25 -12.41
CA LEU A 202 -21.57 -10.25 -12.76
C LEU A 202 -21.25 -11.64 -12.20
N GLY A 203 -20.13 -11.81 -11.49
CA GLY A 203 -19.67 -13.11 -10.99
C GLY A 203 -18.95 -13.97 -12.03
N GLU A 204 -18.57 -13.41 -13.17
CA GLU A 204 -17.86 -14.14 -14.23
C GLU A 204 -16.34 -14.02 -14.04
N PRO A 205 -15.55 -15.09 -14.26
CA PRO A 205 -14.10 -15.03 -14.12
C PRO A 205 -13.45 -13.97 -15.02
N ILE A 206 -12.52 -13.20 -14.46
CA ILE A 206 -11.76 -12.18 -15.20
C ILE A 206 -10.59 -12.85 -15.94
N PRO A 207 -10.35 -12.51 -17.23
CA PRO A 207 -9.19 -13.02 -17.94
C PRO A 207 -7.87 -12.64 -17.28
N ALA A 208 -6.92 -13.58 -17.21
CA ALA A 208 -5.60 -13.36 -16.59
C ALA A 208 -4.84 -12.17 -17.17
N ALA A 209 -4.99 -11.88 -18.47
CA ALA A 209 -4.36 -10.74 -19.13
C ALA A 209 -4.90 -9.41 -18.59
N ASP A 210 -6.18 -9.35 -18.23
CA ASP A 210 -6.86 -8.13 -17.82
C ASP A 210 -6.55 -7.76 -16.36
N LEU A 211 -6.05 -8.73 -15.58
CA LEU A 211 -5.59 -8.56 -14.20
C LEU A 211 -4.14 -8.09 -14.09
N LYS A 212 -3.38 -8.07 -15.19
CA LYS A 212 -1.96 -7.72 -15.13
C LYS A 212 -1.76 -6.23 -14.84
N PRO A 213 -1.00 -5.87 -13.79
CA PRO A 213 -0.66 -4.47 -13.53
C PRO A 213 0.09 -3.89 -14.74
N THR A 214 -0.38 -2.73 -15.19
CA THR A 214 0.20 -2.00 -16.32
C THR A 214 0.62 -0.62 -15.86
N LEU A 215 1.85 -0.21 -16.18
CA LEU A 215 2.38 1.13 -15.91
C LEU A 215 2.79 1.79 -17.23
N VAL A 216 2.33 3.02 -17.47
CA VAL A 216 2.69 3.79 -18.66
C VAL A 216 3.65 4.89 -18.27
N TRP A 217 4.85 4.85 -18.83
CA TRP A 217 5.94 5.77 -18.60
C TRP A 217 6.06 6.79 -19.73
N LYS A 218 6.26 8.04 -19.36
CA LYS A 218 6.57 9.15 -20.28
C LYS A 218 7.66 10.03 -19.70
N GLN A 219 8.38 10.73 -20.56
CA GLN A 219 9.28 11.78 -20.12
C GLN A 219 8.47 13.00 -19.67
N VAL A 220 8.80 13.52 -18.50
CA VAL A 220 8.27 14.78 -17.97
C VAL A 220 9.40 15.79 -17.81
N ASN A 221 9.04 17.07 -17.83
CA ASN A 221 9.99 18.15 -17.57
C ASN A 221 10.51 18.06 -16.13
N GLY A 222 11.78 18.38 -15.91
CA GLY A 222 12.41 18.37 -14.59
C GLY A 222 13.91 18.13 -14.66
N SER A 223 14.58 18.22 -13.51
CA SER A 223 15.99 17.83 -13.35
C SER A 223 16.12 16.38 -12.91
N GLY A 224 17.13 15.66 -13.39
CA GLY A 224 17.42 14.29 -12.97
C GLY A 224 16.77 13.22 -13.85
N SER A 225 16.24 12.17 -13.23
CA SER A 225 15.46 11.15 -13.95
C SER A 225 14.18 11.80 -14.48
N THR A 226 13.94 11.74 -15.79
CA THR A 226 12.78 12.39 -16.43
C THR A 226 11.65 11.41 -16.72
N TRP A 227 11.89 10.11 -16.66
CA TRP A 227 10.85 9.11 -16.86
C TRP A 227 9.95 9.02 -15.63
N ARG A 228 8.65 9.18 -15.84
CA ARG A 228 7.63 9.06 -14.80
C ARG A 228 6.48 8.20 -15.26
N VAL A 229 5.90 7.47 -14.31
CA VAL A 229 4.62 6.79 -14.51
C VAL A 229 3.53 7.86 -14.63
N THR A 230 2.79 7.83 -15.72
CA THR A 230 1.68 8.75 -16.04
C THR A 230 0.33 8.03 -16.06
N SER A 231 0.33 6.70 -16.06
CA SER A 231 -0.87 5.90 -15.87
C SER A 231 -0.53 4.56 -15.22
N VAL A 232 -1.39 4.09 -14.34
CA VAL A 232 -1.25 2.79 -13.69
C VAL A 232 -2.61 2.15 -13.40
N GLY A 233 -2.68 0.83 -13.47
CA GLY A 233 -3.85 0.04 -13.09
C GLY A 233 -3.89 -1.28 -13.84
N THR A 234 -5.08 -1.86 -13.94
CA THR A 234 -5.32 -3.07 -14.75
C THR A 234 -6.36 -2.77 -15.82
N GLU A 235 -6.54 -3.66 -16.79
CA GLU A 235 -7.64 -3.50 -17.75
C GLU A 235 -8.98 -3.79 -17.07
N ALA A 236 -9.02 -4.78 -16.16
CA ALA A 236 -10.22 -5.19 -15.45
C ALA A 236 -10.78 -4.12 -14.49
N PHE A 237 -9.90 -3.35 -13.83
CA PHE A 237 -10.30 -2.41 -12.77
C PHE A 237 -10.06 -0.94 -13.13
N GLY A 238 -9.71 -0.68 -14.38
CA GLY A 238 -9.44 0.66 -14.89
C GLY A 238 -8.09 1.22 -14.45
N LYS A 239 -7.66 2.27 -15.15
CA LYS A 239 -6.35 2.89 -15.00
C LYS A 239 -6.49 4.30 -14.49
N SER A 240 -5.75 4.60 -13.44
CA SER A 240 -5.55 5.94 -12.91
C SER A 240 -4.50 6.66 -13.74
N THR A 241 -4.54 7.99 -13.78
CA THR A 241 -3.55 8.82 -14.48
C THR A 241 -2.95 9.89 -13.59
N ALA A 242 -1.71 10.27 -13.87
CA ALA A 242 -1.00 11.34 -13.16
C ALA A 242 -0.46 12.37 -14.15
N GLU A 243 -0.73 13.64 -13.86
CA GLU A 243 -0.17 14.80 -14.55
C GLU A 243 0.94 15.43 -13.73
N TYR A 244 1.97 15.93 -14.41
CA TYR A 244 3.12 16.57 -13.79
C TYR A 244 3.22 18.03 -14.19
N ASP A 245 3.69 18.89 -13.29
CA ASP A 245 3.97 20.28 -13.59
C ASP A 245 5.33 20.47 -14.28
N ALA A 246 5.70 21.73 -14.56
CA ALA A 246 6.95 22.06 -15.23
C ALA A 246 8.21 21.76 -14.37
N GLN A 247 8.05 21.52 -13.07
CA GLN A 247 9.12 21.14 -12.15
C GLN A 247 9.21 19.62 -11.99
N GLY A 248 8.35 18.85 -12.66
CA GLY A 248 8.31 17.39 -12.56
C GLY A 248 7.63 16.89 -11.29
N ARG A 249 6.79 17.70 -10.65
CA ARG A 249 6.00 17.33 -9.47
C ARG A 249 4.57 16.93 -9.89
N VAL A 250 3.94 16.03 -9.15
CA VAL A 250 2.57 15.60 -9.44
C VAL A 250 1.58 16.75 -9.21
N ARG A 251 0.95 17.22 -10.28
CA ARG A 251 -0.03 18.31 -10.21
C ARG A 251 -1.44 17.78 -10.01
N GLN A 252 -1.77 16.66 -10.64
CA GLN A 252 -3.10 16.09 -10.64
C GLN A 252 -3.03 14.57 -10.77
N VAL A 253 -3.92 13.89 -10.07
CA VAL A 253 -4.20 12.46 -10.22
C VAL A 253 -5.68 12.32 -10.56
N ASP A 254 -5.99 11.55 -11.60
CA ASP A 254 -7.36 11.25 -11.99
C ASP A 254 -7.63 9.75 -11.81
N GLU A 255 -8.65 9.45 -11.02
CA GLU A 255 -9.18 8.12 -10.79
C GLU A 255 -10.42 7.93 -11.69
N PRO A 256 -10.51 6.85 -12.47
CA PRO A 256 -11.72 6.54 -13.21
C PRO A 256 -12.85 6.19 -12.24
N ALA A 257 -14.09 6.23 -12.74
CA ALA A 257 -15.21 5.66 -12.00
C ALA A 257 -14.98 4.15 -11.78
N ARG A 258 -15.21 3.67 -10.55
CA ARG A 258 -15.04 2.27 -10.16
C ARG A 258 -16.21 1.86 -9.27
N GLY A 259 -16.96 0.83 -9.68
CA GLY A 259 -18.10 0.34 -8.91
C GLY A 259 -19.11 1.45 -8.62
N ASP A 260 -19.37 1.70 -7.34
CA ASP A 260 -20.28 2.76 -6.86
C ASP A 260 -19.58 4.13 -6.70
N TYR A 261 -18.26 4.20 -6.93
CA TYR A 261 -17.50 5.44 -6.86
C TYR A 261 -17.48 6.17 -8.21
N GLU A 262 -17.89 7.44 -8.20
CA GLU A 262 -17.74 8.33 -9.35
C GLU A 262 -16.27 8.56 -9.69
N ALA A 263 -16.00 9.05 -10.90
CA ALA A 263 -14.66 9.50 -11.27
C ALA A 263 -14.22 10.67 -10.38
N GLN A 264 -12.97 10.62 -9.90
CA GLN A 264 -12.42 11.62 -8.99
C GLN A 264 -11.13 12.22 -9.51
N SER A 265 -10.90 13.49 -9.19
CA SER A 265 -9.63 14.17 -9.47
C SER A 265 -9.04 14.72 -8.18
N VAL A 266 -7.77 14.43 -7.94
CA VAL A 266 -6.98 14.92 -6.82
C VAL A 266 -5.98 15.92 -7.36
N ARG A 267 -6.09 17.18 -6.95
CA ARG A 267 -5.17 18.24 -7.36
C ARG A 267 -4.27 18.64 -6.20
N VAL A 268 -2.98 18.68 -6.48
CA VAL A 268 -1.94 19.15 -5.56
C VAL A 268 -1.60 20.59 -5.92
N THR A 269 -1.79 21.50 -4.98
CA THR A 269 -1.42 22.91 -5.17
C THR A 269 -0.14 23.20 -4.40
N TYR A 270 0.84 23.79 -5.08
CA TYR A 270 2.12 24.16 -4.49
C TYR A 270 2.17 25.65 -4.15
N ALA A 271 2.84 25.99 -3.05
CA ALA A 271 3.05 27.38 -2.70
C ALA A 271 4.03 28.07 -3.66
N SER A 272 3.69 29.29 -4.09
CA SER A 272 4.55 30.12 -4.94
C SER A 272 5.46 31.08 -4.15
N ALA A 273 5.20 31.26 -2.86
CA ALA A 273 5.93 32.16 -1.97
C ALA A 273 6.03 31.56 -0.57
N THR A 274 7.13 31.87 0.13
CA THR A 274 7.31 31.49 1.53
C THR A 274 6.67 32.54 2.45
N THR A 275 5.72 32.12 3.26
CA THR A 275 5.08 32.94 4.31
C THR A 275 5.44 32.48 5.72
N ALA A 276 6.02 31.28 5.87
CA ALA A 276 6.60 30.83 7.14
C ALA A 276 7.77 31.75 7.57
N ALA A 277 7.73 32.24 8.81
CA ALA A 277 8.72 33.20 9.30
C ALA A 277 8.88 33.13 10.83
N GLY A 278 10.12 32.98 11.29
CA GLY A 278 10.43 32.85 12.72
C GLY A 278 9.66 31.69 13.34
N SER A 279 8.82 31.97 14.33
CA SER A 279 7.92 31.00 14.98
C SER A 279 6.53 30.88 14.33
N THR A 280 6.23 31.67 13.30
CA THR A 280 4.94 31.63 12.62
C THR A 280 4.96 30.58 11.54
N LEU A 281 4.05 29.61 11.64
CA LEU A 281 3.85 28.60 10.60
C LEU A 281 3.22 29.22 9.35
N GLY A 282 3.60 28.75 8.18
CA GLY A 282 3.07 29.25 6.92
C GLY A 282 3.41 28.36 5.73
N ASP A 283 3.21 28.91 4.53
CA ASP A 283 3.58 28.30 3.26
C ASP A 283 5.11 28.37 3.07
N VAL A 284 5.68 27.41 2.34
CA VAL A 284 7.07 27.43 1.88
C VAL A 284 7.10 27.22 0.37
N ALA A 285 7.73 28.14 -0.36
CA ALA A 285 7.75 28.12 -1.82
C ALA A 285 8.27 26.78 -2.35
N GLY A 286 7.52 26.16 -3.26
CA GLY A 286 7.86 24.86 -3.85
C GLY A 286 7.27 23.65 -3.11
N GLN A 287 6.83 23.80 -1.86
CA GLN A 287 6.19 22.72 -1.10
C GLN A 287 4.68 22.69 -1.29
N VAL A 288 4.03 21.57 -0.95
CA VAL A 288 2.58 21.41 -1.04
C VAL A 288 1.90 22.42 -0.12
N LYS A 289 0.91 23.15 -0.65
CA LYS A 289 0.07 24.06 0.13
C LYS A 289 -1.24 23.41 0.54
N GLU A 290 -1.90 22.77 -0.41
CA GLU A 290 -3.18 22.11 -0.19
C GLU A 290 -3.44 21.03 -1.22
N ILE A 291 -4.29 20.07 -0.84
CA ILE A 291 -4.86 19.06 -1.73
C ILE A 291 -6.36 19.28 -1.83
N THR A 292 -6.86 19.30 -3.06
CA THR A 292 -8.29 19.35 -3.34
C THR A 292 -8.75 18.11 -4.08
N THR A 293 -9.89 17.56 -3.68
CA THR A 293 -10.57 16.49 -4.42
C THR A 293 -11.77 17.04 -5.16
N SER A 294 -12.02 16.50 -6.35
CA SER A 294 -13.20 16.81 -7.16
C SER A 294 -13.95 15.51 -7.48
N SER A 295 -15.26 15.49 -7.26
CA SER A 295 -16.18 14.41 -7.68
C SER A 295 -17.40 15.06 -8.32
N GLY A 296 -17.62 14.80 -9.61
CA GLY A 296 -18.62 15.53 -10.39
C GLY A 296 -18.36 17.04 -10.36
N ALA A 297 -19.33 17.81 -9.86
CA ALA A 297 -19.22 19.27 -9.70
C ALA A 297 -18.70 19.73 -8.33
N THR A 298 -18.55 18.81 -7.38
CA THR A 298 -18.14 19.11 -6.01
C THR A 298 -16.63 19.17 -5.91
N VAL A 299 -16.09 20.26 -5.36
CA VAL A 299 -14.66 20.42 -5.07
C VAL A 299 -14.49 20.69 -3.58
N GLN A 300 -13.59 19.95 -2.92
CA GLN A 300 -13.31 20.08 -1.50
C GLN A 300 -11.81 20.14 -1.24
N THR A 301 -11.37 21.04 -0.36
CA THR A 301 -10.01 21.03 0.17
C THR A 301 -9.92 20.01 1.30
N GLN A 302 -9.27 18.89 1.05
CA GLN A 302 -9.15 17.79 2.01
C GLN A 302 -7.97 17.96 2.96
N ALA A 303 -6.90 18.62 2.51
CA ALA A 303 -5.71 18.83 3.31
C ALA A 303 -5.09 20.21 3.07
N ARG A 304 -4.62 20.84 4.15
CA ARG A 304 -3.81 22.06 4.14
C ARG A 304 -2.59 21.89 5.02
N TYR A 305 -1.45 22.34 4.50
CA TYR A 305 -0.13 22.13 5.10
C TYR A 305 0.42 23.45 5.63
N ALA A 306 1.07 23.39 6.79
CA ALA A 306 1.78 24.52 7.35
C ALA A 306 3.17 24.08 7.83
N TYR A 307 4.16 24.87 7.46
CA TYR A 307 5.58 24.61 7.66
C TYR A 307 6.19 25.65 8.59
N ASP A 308 7.31 25.31 9.21
CA ASP A 308 8.14 26.32 9.87
C ASP A 308 9.07 27.03 8.87
N HIS A 309 9.87 27.98 9.39
CA HIS A 309 10.82 28.74 8.56
C HIS A 309 11.98 27.91 8.01
N THR A 310 12.19 26.68 8.48
CA THR A 310 13.20 25.75 7.95
C THR A 310 12.62 24.82 6.88
N GLY A 311 11.31 24.87 6.65
CA GLY A 311 10.64 24.05 5.64
C GLY A 311 10.18 22.69 6.15
N LEU A 312 10.22 22.43 7.46
CA LEU A 312 9.71 21.19 8.04
C LEU A 312 8.19 21.28 8.19
N LEU A 313 7.49 20.21 7.82
CA LEU A 313 6.03 20.12 7.96
C LEU A 313 5.65 20.09 9.44
N ARG A 314 4.88 21.07 9.92
CA ARG A 314 4.50 21.15 11.34
C ARG A 314 3.05 20.82 11.61
N ARG A 315 2.17 21.05 10.64
CA ARG A 315 0.73 20.86 10.83
C ARG A 315 0.03 20.55 9.52
N VAL A 316 -0.96 19.64 9.62
CA VAL A 316 -1.91 19.31 8.57
C VAL A 316 -3.33 19.43 9.10
N THR A 317 -4.20 20.06 8.32
CA THR A 317 -5.62 20.27 8.68
C THR A 317 -6.51 19.80 7.54
N ASN A 318 -7.73 19.37 7.85
CA ASN A 318 -8.79 19.12 6.88
C ASN A 318 -9.84 20.24 6.95
N PRO A 319 -9.78 21.24 6.04
CA PRO A 319 -10.75 22.33 6.03
C PRO A 319 -12.18 21.89 5.73
N ALA A 320 -12.39 20.79 5.01
CA ALA A 320 -13.74 20.29 4.69
C ALA A 320 -14.45 19.71 5.90
N ALA A 321 -13.69 19.17 6.86
CA ALA A 321 -14.20 18.61 8.12
C ALA A 321 -14.01 19.51 9.34
N ASP A 322 -13.32 20.65 9.18
CA ASP A 322 -12.94 21.57 10.27
C ASP A 322 -12.16 20.86 11.41
N VAL A 323 -11.21 20.00 11.03
CA VAL A 323 -10.38 19.24 11.98
C VAL A 323 -8.89 19.43 11.72
N GLU A 324 -8.10 19.38 12.79
CA GLU A 324 -6.65 19.20 12.71
C GLU A 324 -6.36 17.72 12.55
N LEU A 325 -5.65 17.35 11.47
CA LEU A 325 -5.31 15.96 11.18
C LEU A 325 -4.02 15.58 11.93
N ASN A 326 -2.95 16.34 11.69
CA ASN A 326 -1.62 16.01 12.20
C ASN A 326 -0.86 17.24 12.69
N THR A 327 -0.01 17.02 13.69
CA THR A 327 0.93 17.98 14.25
C THR A 327 2.25 17.28 14.52
N TYR A 328 3.34 17.99 14.23
CA TYR A 328 4.68 17.43 14.25
C TYR A 328 5.67 18.32 15.01
N ALA A 329 6.47 17.68 15.86
CA ALA A 329 7.70 18.26 16.39
C ALA A 329 8.89 17.39 15.96
N TYR A 330 10.06 18.03 15.83
CA TYR A 330 11.28 17.37 15.39
C TYR A 330 12.39 17.58 16.41
N ASP A 331 13.30 16.63 16.49
CA ASP A 331 14.57 16.80 17.20
C ASP A 331 15.64 17.46 16.31
N ALA A 332 16.88 17.53 16.81
CA ALA A 332 17.99 18.17 16.10
C ALA A 332 18.48 17.41 14.85
N ASN A 333 18.08 16.15 14.66
CA ASN A 333 18.39 15.34 13.48
C ASN A 333 17.17 15.21 12.56
N GLU A 334 16.21 16.13 12.68
CA GLU A 334 14.97 16.18 11.89
C GLU A 334 14.10 14.92 12.02
N ARG A 335 14.29 14.12 13.08
CA ARG A 335 13.40 13.00 13.38
C ARG A 335 12.18 13.50 14.13
N LEU A 336 11.02 12.92 13.88
CA LEU A 336 9.81 13.24 14.62
C LEU A 336 9.98 12.92 16.11
N SER A 337 9.94 13.95 16.96
CA SER A 337 9.89 13.82 18.42
C SER A 337 8.45 13.83 18.96
N VAL A 338 7.53 14.43 18.21
CA VAL A 338 6.08 14.36 18.46
C VAL A 338 5.36 14.14 17.13
N ALA A 339 4.37 13.26 17.13
CA ALA A 339 3.46 13.08 16.01
C ALA A 339 2.02 12.89 16.51
N THR A 340 1.06 13.61 15.94
CA THR A 340 -0.36 13.20 15.99
C THR A 340 -0.76 12.53 14.69
N THR A 341 -1.33 11.34 14.78
CA THR A 341 -1.79 10.59 13.61
C THR A 341 -3.23 10.95 13.26
N ASP A 342 -3.67 10.58 12.05
CA ASP A 342 -5.03 10.83 11.57
C ASP A 342 -6.13 10.19 12.44
N GLU A 343 -5.77 9.21 13.27
CA GLU A 343 -6.65 8.58 14.26
C GLU A 343 -6.77 9.37 15.58
N GLY A 344 -6.14 10.55 15.66
CA GLY A 344 -6.21 11.47 16.79
C GLY A 344 -5.27 11.12 17.96
N ALA A 345 -4.48 10.05 17.83
CA ALA A 345 -3.53 9.65 18.86
C ALA A 345 -2.28 10.53 18.82
N ARG A 346 -1.83 11.01 19.99
CA ARG A 346 -0.60 11.80 20.13
C ARG A 346 0.54 10.97 20.69
N TRP A 347 1.66 10.94 19.98
CA TRP A 347 2.85 10.17 20.34
C TRP A 347 4.04 11.06 20.63
N GLU A 348 4.74 10.75 21.72
CA GLU A 348 6.09 11.21 22.04
C GLU A 348 7.09 10.14 21.62
N LEU A 349 8.10 10.54 20.85
CA LEU A 349 9.11 9.65 20.28
C LEU A 349 10.50 10.08 20.76
N THR A 350 11.22 9.15 21.39
CA THR A 350 12.59 9.38 21.87
C THR A 350 13.55 8.37 21.27
N TYR A 351 14.52 8.82 20.51
CA TYR A 351 15.54 7.97 19.88
C TYR A 351 16.78 7.90 20.77
N ALA A 352 17.30 6.69 20.99
CA ALA A 352 18.52 6.46 21.75
C ALA A 352 19.68 6.11 20.82
N GLY A 353 20.70 6.96 20.79
CA GLY A 353 21.95 6.68 20.06
C GLY A 353 21.73 6.50 18.55
N GLU A 354 22.18 5.36 18.04
CA GLU A 354 22.38 5.09 16.61
C GLU A 354 21.24 4.31 15.96
N THR A 355 20.29 3.79 16.74
CA THR A 355 19.21 2.93 16.23
C THR A 355 18.03 3.75 15.72
N ALA A 356 17.38 3.29 14.67
CA ALA A 356 16.16 3.94 14.17
C ALA A 356 14.95 3.71 15.08
N ALA A 357 14.96 2.66 15.92
CA ALA A 357 13.85 2.37 16.83
C ALA A 357 13.69 3.46 17.91
N PRO A 358 12.55 4.19 17.95
CA PRO A 358 12.27 5.08 19.06
C PRO A 358 11.68 4.31 20.25
N GLN A 359 11.81 4.90 21.44
CA GLN A 359 10.83 4.69 22.49
C GLN A 359 9.60 5.54 22.17
N ALA A 360 8.43 4.91 22.08
CA ALA A 360 7.18 5.58 21.75
C ALA A 360 6.23 5.57 22.94
N THR A 361 5.70 6.73 23.32
CA THR A 361 4.70 6.89 24.39
C THR A 361 3.49 7.62 23.85
N GLU A 362 2.31 6.99 23.94
CA GLU A 362 1.05 7.65 23.61
C GLU A 362 0.61 8.54 24.79
N THR A 363 0.05 9.71 24.47
CA THR A 363 -0.23 10.76 25.47
C THR A 363 -1.67 11.27 25.44
N THR A 364 -2.49 10.80 24.51
CA THR A 364 -3.92 11.14 24.46
C THR A 364 -4.77 10.27 25.37
N GLY A 365 -4.28 9.09 25.78
CA GLY A 365 -5.02 8.13 26.60
C GLY A 365 -6.20 7.50 25.85
N THR A 366 -6.19 7.57 24.51
CA THR A 366 -7.29 7.11 23.66
C THR A 366 -7.08 5.69 23.15
N LEU A 367 -5.84 5.19 23.21
CA LEU A 367 -5.50 3.86 22.75
C LEU A 367 -5.95 2.78 23.75
N PRO A 368 -6.37 1.61 23.24
CA PRO A 368 -6.59 0.44 24.07
C PRO A 368 -5.31 -0.06 24.76
N GLU A 369 -5.48 -0.66 25.94
CA GLU A 369 -4.36 -1.29 26.66
C GLU A 369 -3.82 -2.50 25.86
N PRO A 370 -2.51 -2.54 25.55
CA PRO A 370 -1.91 -3.68 24.86
C PRO A 370 -2.14 -5.00 25.60
N GLY A 371 -2.72 -5.98 24.92
CA GLY A 371 -3.02 -7.30 25.48
C GLY A 371 -4.25 -7.37 26.39
N GLY A 372 -4.95 -6.25 26.60
CA GLY A 372 -6.25 -6.21 27.26
C GLY A 372 -7.38 -6.76 26.38
N GLU A 373 -8.56 -6.96 26.97
CA GLU A 373 -9.78 -7.15 26.19
C GLU A 373 -10.03 -5.92 25.31
N ALA A 374 -10.67 -6.09 24.16
CA ALA A 374 -11.04 -4.98 23.29
C ALA A 374 -12.41 -4.41 23.73
N PRO A 375 -12.49 -3.37 24.58
CA PRO A 375 -13.76 -2.72 24.88
C PRO A 375 -14.48 -2.25 23.63
N GLY A 376 -15.80 -2.33 23.64
CA GLY A 376 -16.62 -2.09 22.47
C GLY A 376 -18.10 -2.20 22.77
N ALA A 377 -18.90 -2.29 21.72
CA ALA A 377 -20.33 -2.53 21.83
C ALA A 377 -20.58 -3.84 22.60
N PRO A 378 -21.56 -3.89 23.53
CA PRO A 378 -21.89 -5.12 24.26
C PRO A 378 -22.17 -6.33 23.35
N SER A 379 -22.73 -6.07 22.16
CA SER A 379 -23.03 -7.07 21.14
C SER A 379 -21.83 -7.90 20.72
N GLN A 380 -20.61 -7.36 20.76
CA GLN A 380 -19.42 -8.08 20.32
C GLN A 380 -19.13 -9.35 21.15
N ASN A 381 -19.71 -9.41 22.36
CA ASN A 381 -19.58 -10.53 23.29
C ASN A 381 -20.74 -11.52 23.19
N GLU A 382 -21.77 -11.23 22.39
CA GLU A 382 -22.87 -12.15 22.12
C GLU A 382 -22.41 -13.28 21.19
N PRO A 383 -23.06 -14.46 21.23
CA PRO A 383 -22.78 -15.56 20.29
C PRO A 383 -22.71 -15.11 18.82
N GLU A 384 -21.82 -15.75 18.05
CA GLU A 384 -21.70 -15.55 16.60
C GLU A 384 -23.04 -15.81 15.91
N GLY A 385 -23.40 -14.99 14.91
CA GLY A 385 -24.67 -15.09 14.18
C GLY A 385 -25.90 -14.54 14.92
N GLN A 386 -25.80 -14.28 16.23
CA GLN A 386 -26.87 -13.59 16.97
C GLN A 386 -26.86 -12.10 16.63
N ALA A 387 -28.03 -11.57 16.29
CA ALA A 387 -28.23 -10.13 16.10
C ALA A 387 -28.08 -9.37 17.42
N PRO A 388 -27.59 -8.10 17.39
CA PRO A 388 -27.62 -7.22 18.55
C PRO A 388 -29.01 -7.10 19.18
N ALA A 389 -29.03 -6.65 20.44
CA ALA A 389 -30.26 -6.36 21.14
C ALA A 389 -31.14 -5.33 20.39
N ALA A 390 -32.46 -5.53 20.40
CA ALA A 390 -33.40 -4.75 19.59
C ALA A 390 -33.37 -3.24 19.94
N GLU A 391 -33.06 -2.91 21.19
CA GLU A 391 -32.90 -1.54 21.71
C GLU A 391 -31.69 -0.79 21.13
N ASP A 392 -30.71 -1.48 20.55
CA ASP A 392 -29.57 -0.85 19.90
C ASP A 392 -29.87 -0.44 18.45
N PHE A 393 -31.07 -0.74 17.94
CA PHE A 393 -31.51 -0.32 16.62
C PHE A 393 -32.31 0.98 16.70
N LEU A 394 -31.84 2.01 16.00
CA LEU A 394 -32.43 3.35 15.99
C LEU A 394 -33.59 3.49 14.98
N GLY A 395 -34.03 2.38 14.40
CA GLY A 395 -35.08 2.33 13.38
C GLY A 395 -34.50 2.07 11.99
N SER A 396 -34.74 2.99 11.05
CA SER A 396 -34.28 2.88 9.67
C SER A 396 -32.77 3.08 9.53
N GLU A 397 -32.30 2.99 8.29
CA GLU A 397 -31.00 3.48 7.83
C GLU A 397 -30.57 4.80 8.54
N ILE A 398 -29.33 4.84 9.03
CA ILE A 398 -28.72 6.00 9.70
C ILE A 398 -28.01 6.88 8.66
N GLU A 399 -28.26 8.20 8.69
CA GLU A 399 -27.71 9.19 7.75
C GLU A 399 -26.79 10.22 8.43
N ASP A 400 -26.43 9.98 9.70
CA ASP A 400 -25.54 10.87 10.43
C ASP A 400 -24.12 10.81 9.80
N PRO A 401 -23.49 11.96 9.52
CA PRO A 401 -22.14 12.01 8.94
C PRO A 401 -21.02 11.59 9.90
N PHE A 402 -21.34 11.33 11.17
CA PHE A 402 -20.41 10.87 12.18
C PHE A 402 -20.69 9.42 12.60
N ALA A 403 -19.62 8.68 12.85
CA ALA A 403 -19.69 7.37 13.47
C ALA A 403 -20.29 7.44 14.88
N TYR A 404 -20.75 6.30 15.38
CA TYR A 404 -21.00 6.13 16.81
C TYR A 404 -20.20 4.94 17.39
N PRO A 405 -19.43 5.17 18.47
CA PRO A 405 -19.26 6.45 19.15
C PRO A 405 -18.43 7.44 18.31
N ALA A 406 -18.65 8.74 18.53
CA ALA A 406 -18.12 9.80 17.65
C ALA A 406 -16.58 9.84 17.56
N ASN A 407 -15.87 9.33 18.55
CA ASN A 407 -14.42 9.21 18.53
C ASN A 407 -13.92 8.10 17.58
N CYS A 408 -14.79 7.25 17.06
CA CYS A 408 -14.46 6.19 16.09
C CYS A 408 -14.79 6.61 14.65
N ASN A 409 -14.57 7.88 14.28
CA ASN A 409 -15.03 8.43 13.00
C ASN A 409 -14.12 8.14 11.79
N THR A 410 -13.08 7.33 11.97
CA THR A 410 -12.17 6.91 10.90
C THR A 410 -12.18 5.40 10.77
N SER A 411 -11.90 4.90 9.57
CA SER A 411 -11.71 3.46 9.34
C SER A 411 -10.58 2.90 10.20
N GLY A 412 -9.51 3.68 10.42
CA GLY A 412 -8.39 3.32 11.30
C GLY A 412 -8.82 3.03 12.73
N SER A 413 -9.71 3.86 13.32
CA SER A 413 -10.24 3.64 14.67
C SER A 413 -10.89 2.27 14.84
N TRP A 414 -11.60 1.77 13.83
CA TRP A 414 -12.24 0.45 13.87
C TRP A 414 -11.26 -0.66 13.48
N MET A 415 -10.60 -0.53 12.33
CA MET A 415 -9.82 -1.61 11.71
C MET A 415 -8.45 -1.83 12.38
N TYR A 416 -7.78 -0.77 12.83
CA TYR A 416 -6.57 -0.89 13.66
C TYR A 416 -6.88 -0.93 15.15
N TYR A 417 -8.13 -0.67 15.52
CA TYR A 417 -8.54 -0.49 16.91
C TYR A 417 -7.73 0.61 17.63
N SER A 418 -7.50 1.73 16.94
CA SER A 418 -6.75 2.87 17.49
C SER A 418 -7.60 3.78 18.39
N GLY A 419 -8.79 3.34 18.79
CA GLY A 419 -9.61 4.04 19.78
C GLY A 419 -10.30 3.05 20.70
N SER A 420 -10.17 3.28 22.02
CA SER A 420 -10.91 2.49 23.02
C SER A 420 -12.42 2.58 22.76
N GLY A 421 -13.09 1.44 22.75
CA GLY A 421 -14.52 1.34 22.42
C GLY A 421 -14.85 1.21 20.94
N CYS A 422 -13.87 1.32 20.03
CA CYS A 422 -14.08 1.21 18.57
C CYS A 422 -14.08 -0.26 18.08
N SER A 423 -14.83 -1.12 18.77
CA SER A 423 -15.05 -2.51 18.38
C SER A 423 -16.52 -2.86 18.50
N THR A 424 -17.08 -3.54 17.51
CA THR A 424 -18.51 -3.86 17.48
C THR A 424 -18.80 -5.12 16.68
N LYS A 425 -19.93 -5.79 16.96
CA LYS A 425 -20.50 -6.76 16.02
C LYS A 425 -20.91 -6.04 14.71
N VAL A 426 -20.81 -6.73 13.59
CA VAL A 426 -21.06 -6.13 12.27
C VAL A 426 -22.06 -6.92 11.43
N ALA A 427 -22.84 -6.19 10.62
CA ALA A 427 -23.76 -6.73 9.63
C ALA A 427 -23.04 -6.93 8.29
N HIS A 428 -22.53 -8.14 8.07
CA HIS A 428 -21.83 -8.53 6.85
C HIS A 428 -22.10 -10.02 6.55
N TYR A 429 -23.06 -10.29 5.65
CA TYR A 429 -23.52 -11.66 5.31
C TYR A 429 -23.89 -12.49 6.55
N GLY A 430 -24.72 -11.89 7.40
CA GLY A 430 -24.99 -12.33 8.76
C GLY A 430 -24.40 -11.37 9.80
N TRP A 431 -24.60 -11.70 11.07
CA TRP A 431 -24.04 -10.95 12.19
C TRP A 431 -22.74 -11.57 12.66
N LYS A 432 -21.64 -10.82 12.55
CA LYS A 432 -20.27 -11.32 12.73
C LYS A 432 -19.59 -10.66 13.91
N ASN A 433 -18.93 -11.45 14.74
CA ASN A 433 -18.14 -10.95 15.85
C ASN A 433 -16.72 -10.59 15.42
N PRO A 434 -16.20 -9.45 15.89
CA PRO A 434 -14.85 -9.03 15.56
C PRO A 434 -13.80 -9.82 16.35
N SER A 435 -12.74 -10.25 15.67
CA SER A 435 -11.59 -10.93 16.26
C SER A 435 -10.28 -10.26 15.84
N TRP A 436 -9.20 -10.58 16.56
CA TRP A 436 -7.87 -10.07 16.25
C TRP A 436 -7.22 -10.88 15.14
N LYS A 437 -6.72 -10.18 14.12
CA LYS A 437 -5.91 -10.73 13.03
C LYS A 437 -4.50 -10.17 13.11
N THR A 438 -3.55 -10.89 12.55
CA THR A 438 -2.14 -10.47 12.54
C THR A 438 -1.60 -10.55 11.12
N THR A 439 -1.12 -9.43 10.60
CA THR A 439 -0.50 -9.38 9.28
C THR A 439 0.92 -9.96 9.32
N LYS A 440 1.53 -10.18 8.15
CA LYS A 440 2.90 -10.71 8.07
C LYS A 440 3.94 -9.80 8.74
N ALA A 441 3.77 -8.47 8.66
CA ALA A 441 4.63 -7.49 9.34
C ALA A 441 4.27 -7.29 10.84
N GLY A 442 3.41 -8.13 11.41
CA GLY A 442 3.09 -8.13 12.84
C GLY A 442 2.03 -7.11 13.26
N TRP A 443 1.35 -6.44 12.33
CA TRP A 443 0.28 -5.51 12.69
C TRP A 443 -0.92 -6.27 13.24
N LYS A 444 -1.51 -5.76 14.33
CA LYS A 444 -2.76 -6.27 14.88
C LYS A 444 -3.91 -5.47 14.30
N VAL A 445 -4.84 -6.16 13.65
CA VAL A 445 -6.01 -5.54 13.02
C VAL A 445 -7.28 -6.24 13.50
N ARG A 446 -8.41 -5.53 13.52
CA ARG A 446 -9.73 -6.10 13.78
C ARG A 446 -10.29 -6.61 12.48
N GLY A 447 -10.76 -7.85 12.49
CA GLY A 447 -11.40 -8.49 11.34
C GLY A 447 -12.53 -9.40 11.77
N ILE A 448 -13.23 -9.96 10.79
CA ILE A 448 -14.25 -11.00 10.99
C ILE A 448 -13.89 -12.25 10.19
N ASP A 449 -14.42 -13.39 10.62
CA ASP A 449 -14.29 -14.64 9.86
C ASP A 449 -15.47 -14.76 8.87
N HIS A 450 -15.23 -14.31 7.64
CA HIS A 450 -16.14 -14.44 6.51
C HIS A 450 -15.31 -14.56 5.23
N ASP A 451 -15.36 -15.73 4.58
CA ASP A 451 -14.77 -16.11 3.26
C ASP A 451 -13.42 -15.50 2.80
N HIS A 452 -12.67 -14.87 3.70
CA HIS A 452 -11.39 -14.23 3.52
C HIS A 452 -11.38 -13.22 2.36
N CYS A 453 -10.59 -13.45 1.31
CA CYS A 453 -10.52 -12.54 0.18
C CYS A 453 -11.60 -12.88 -0.84
N THR A 454 -12.87 -12.62 -0.51
CA THR A 454 -14.03 -12.99 -1.34
C THR A 454 -13.78 -12.75 -2.83
N THR A 455 -14.01 -13.77 -3.67
CA THR A 455 -13.81 -13.70 -5.13
C THR A 455 -12.38 -13.36 -5.56
N SER A 456 -11.36 -13.71 -4.77
CA SER A 456 -9.95 -13.54 -5.12
C SER A 456 -9.08 -14.53 -4.33
N PRO A 457 -7.86 -14.82 -4.78
CA PRO A 457 -6.98 -15.71 -4.03
C PRO A 457 -6.67 -15.17 -2.62
N ASP A 458 -6.70 -16.02 -1.61
CA ASP A 458 -6.27 -15.65 -0.26
C ASP A 458 -4.76 -15.35 -0.16
N LYS A 459 -3.99 -16.05 -1.01
CA LYS A 459 -2.53 -16.05 -1.01
C LYS A 459 -1.94 -15.82 -2.40
N PRO A 460 -2.21 -14.68 -3.06
CA PRO A 460 -1.67 -14.40 -4.40
C PRO A 460 -0.15 -14.49 -4.40
N GLY A 461 0.43 -15.36 -5.23
CA GLY A 461 1.88 -15.57 -5.28
C GLY A 461 2.54 -16.00 -3.95
N GLY A 462 1.76 -16.50 -2.99
CA GLY A 462 2.23 -16.88 -1.64
C GLY A 462 2.20 -15.76 -0.59
N TYR A 463 1.67 -14.57 -0.91
CA TYR A 463 1.51 -13.47 0.05
C TYR A 463 0.18 -13.57 0.80
N ASP A 464 0.19 -13.75 2.12
CA ASP A 464 -1.02 -14.00 2.90
C ASP A 464 -1.82 -12.71 3.17
N PHE A 465 -2.86 -12.48 2.36
CA PHE A 465 -3.69 -11.29 2.41
C PHE A 465 -4.91 -11.44 3.33
N ARG A 466 -5.21 -12.66 3.78
CA ARG A 466 -6.38 -12.97 4.63
C ARG A 466 -6.54 -12.05 5.84
N PRO A 467 -5.49 -11.74 6.63
CA PRO A 467 -5.65 -10.82 7.76
C PRO A 467 -6.17 -9.42 7.38
N ALA A 468 -5.81 -8.95 6.18
CA ALA A 468 -6.27 -7.66 5.66
C ALA A 468 -7.68 -7.78 5.06
N CYS A 469 -7.98 -8.87 4.34
CA CYS A 469 -9.32 -9.14 3.80
C CYS A 469 -10.37 -9.29 4.93
N ASP A 470 -10.07 -10.09 5.95
CA ASP A 470 -10.91 -10.22 7.16
C ASP A 470 -11.16 -8.85 7.83
N SER A 471 -10.16 -7.96 7.80
CA SER A 471 -10.26 -6.60 8.35
C SER A 471 -11.09 -5.65 7.46
N HIS A 472 -11.00 -5.81 6.14
CA HIS A 472 -11.80 -5.08 5.17
C HIS A 472 -13.28 -5.41 5.31
N ASP A 473 -13.63 -6.69 5.42
CA ASP A 473 -15.00 -7.14 5.68
C ASP A 473 -15.55 -6.58 6.98
N TYR A 474 -14.71 -6.52 8.01
CA TYR A 474 -15.08 -5.88 9.27
C TYR A 474 -15.34 -4.38 9.07
N GLY A 475 -14.46 -3.67 8.37
CA GLY A 475 -14.64 -2.26 8.01
C GLY A 475 -15.94 -2.03 7.24
N TYR A 476 -16.19 -2.80 6.18
CA TYR A 476 -17.45 -2.77 5.43
C TYR A 476 -18.65 -3.11 6.30
N GLY A 477 -18.52 -4.07 7.22
CA GLY A 477 -19.56 -4.40 8.17
C GLY A 477 -19.87 -3.25 9.15
N THR A 478 -18.87 -2.48 9.60
CA THR A 478 -19.12 -1.29 10.44
C THR A 478 -19.88 -0.21 9.69
N VAL A 479 -19.64 -0.06 8.39
CA VAL A 479 -20.45 0.82 7.52
C VAL A 479 -21.83 0.19 7.26
N GLY A 480 -21.88 -1.13 7.11
CA GLY A 480 -23.08 -1.96 6.97
C GLY A 480 -24.08 -1.75 8.10
N ASN A 481 -23.59 -1.58 9.33
CA ASN A 481 -24.39 -1.30 10.51
C ASN A 481 -25.25 -0.03 10.36
N ALA A 482 -24.75 1.00 9.68
CA ALA A 482 -25.51 2.22 9.38
C ALA A 482 -26.71 1.92 8.47
N TYR A 483 -26.56 1.02 7.50
CA TYR A 483 -27.67 0.54 6.66
C TYR A 483 -28.69 -0.31 7.44
N LYS A 484 -28.27 -0.92 8.55
CA LYS A 484 -29.17 -1.72 9.40
C LYS A 484 -29.84 -0.92 10.52
N GLY A 485 -29.52 0.36 10.69
CA GLY A 485 -30.02 1.11 11.83
C GLY A 485 -29.32 0.77 13.14
N TYR A 486 -28.21 0.02 13.11
CA TYR A 486 -27.52 -0.40 14.32
C TYR A 486 -26.61 0.72 14.83
N ARG A 487 -26.80 1.13 16.09
CA ARG A 487 -26.21 2.35 16.63
C ARG A 487 -24.68 2.36 16.71
N TYR A 488 -23.98 1.24 16.56
CA TYR A 488 -22.50 1.21 16.53
C TYR A 488 -22.03 1.03 15.08
N TYR A 489 -21.64 2.13 14.45
CA TYR A 489 -21.40 2.17 13.01
C TYR A 489 -20.32 3.17 12.64
N LEU A 490 -19.78 2.99 11.44
CA LEU A 490 -19.00 3.96 10.69
C LEU A 490 -19.90 4.61 9.62
N ASP A 491 -19.71 5.89 9.34
CA ASP A 491 -20.52 6.64 8.36
C ASP A 491 -20.54 5.96 6.97
N LYS A 492 -21.70 6.05 6.28
CA LYS A 492 -21.95 5.38 4.99
C LYS A 492 -21.01 5.80 3.87
N ASN A 493 -20.46 7.01 3.94
CA ASN A 493 -19.58 7.58 2.94
C ASN A 493 -18.10 7.23 3.18
N LYS A 494 -17.82 6.41 4.20
CA LYS A 494 -16.45 6.01 4.58
C LYS A 494 -15.94 4.75 3.87
N GLY A 495 -16.68 4.21 2.90
CA GLY A 495 -16.25 3.03 2.11
C GLY A 495 -14.84 3.20 1.53
N LEU A 496 -14.57 4.36 0.90
CA LEU A 496 -13.24 4.63 0.33
C LEU A 496 -12.13 4.73 1.39
N GLN A 497 -12.47 5.15 2.62
CA GLN A 497 -11.51 5.14 3.73
C GLN A 497 -11.20 3.71 4.17
N VAL A 498 -12.20 2.84 4.21
CA VAL A 498 -12.02 1.40 4.49
C VAL A 498 -11.13 0.75 3.41
N ASP A 499 -11.36 1.06 2.14
CA ASP A 499 -10.55 0.57 1.02
C ASP A 499 -9.09 1.04 1.12
N ALA A 500 -8.88 2.32 1.48
CA ALA A 500 -7.54 2.87 1.68
C ALA A 500 -6.82 2.25 2.89
N THR A 501 -7.55 1.95 3.98
CA THR A 501 -7.00 1.24 5.13
C THR A 501 -6.65 -0.21 4.78
N PHE A 502 -7.50 -0.90 4.03
CA PHE A 502 -7.22 -2.23 3.50
C PHE A 502 -5.98 -2.25 2.60
N TRP A 503 -5.86 -1.28 1.69
CA TRP A 503 -4.64 -1.11 0.90
C TRP A 503 -3.41 -0.92 1.80
N ASN A 504 -3.48 -0.08 2.84
CA ASN A 504 -2.35 0.12 3.74
C ASN A 504 -1.98 -1.19 4.50
N GLN A 505 -2.98 -1.97 4.91
CA GLN A 505 -2.76 -3.26 5.55
C GLN A 505 -2.11 -4.29 4.62
N THR A 506 -2.53 -4.39 3.36
CA THR A 506 -1.89 -5.29 2.38
C THR A 506 -0.50 -4.77 1.99
N TYR A 507 -0.39 -3.49 1.61
CA TYR A 507 0.83 -2.88 1.10
C TYR A 507 1.93 -2.72 2.16
N ASN A 508 1.59 -2.24 3.37
CA ASN A 508 2.56 -1.98 4.44
C ASN A 508 2.51 -3.05 5.54
N GLY A 509 1.32 -3.51 5.92
CA GLY A 509 1.14 -4.53 6.94
C GLY A 509 1.49 -5.95 6.48
N VAL A 510 1.31 -6.30 5.21
CA VAL A 510 1.63 -7.64 4.69
C VAL A 510 2.93 -7.62 3.89
N CYS A 511 3.02 -6.83 2.82
CA CYS A 511 4.13 -6.95 1.88
C CYS A 511 5.52 -6.67 2.47
N ARG A 512 5.62 -5.81 3.49
CA ARG A 512 6.90 -5.57 4.17
C ARG A 512 7.46 -6.81 4.87
N GLY A 513 6.59 -7.74 5.28
CA GLY A 513 6.98 -8.97 5.96
C GLY A 513 7.57 -10.04 5.04
N TYR A 514 7.58 -9.81 3.72
CA TYR A 514 8.06 -10.76 2.71
C TYR A 514 9.38 -10.32 2.09
N PHE A 515 10.11 -11.29 1.52
CA PHE A 515 11.38 -11.04 0.84
C PHE A 515 11.23 -10.24 -0.46
N TRP A 516 10.26 -10.62 -1.31
CA TRP A 516 9.95 -9.91 -2.56
C TRP A 516 8.78 -8.95 -2.34
N LYS A 517 9.09 -7.72 -1.94
CA LYS A 517 8.12 -6.71 -1.52
C LYS A 517 7.43 -6.07 -2.75
N GLY A 518 8.15 -5.86 -3.85
CA GLY A 518 7.66 -5.17 -5.05
C GLY A 518 6.53 -5.92 -5.76
N ALA A 519 6.68 -7.24 -5.96
CA ALA A 519 5.61 -8.06 -6.54
C ALA A 519 4.37 -8.13 -5.64
N CYS A 520 4.57 -8.25 -4.32
CA CYS A 520 3.46 -8.18 -3.35
C CYS A 520 2.73 -6.83 -3.41
N ARG A 521 3.47 -5.71 -3.48
CA ARG A 521 2.90 -4.36 -3.56
C ARG A 521 2.08 -4.15 -4.84
N LEU A 522 2.54 -4.67 -5.96
CA LEU A 522 1.76 -4.68 -7.20
C LEU A 522 0.48 -5.50 -7.05
N ALA A 523 0.53 -6.68 -6.42
CA ALA A 523 -0.67 -7.46 -6.12
C ALA A 523 -1.63 -6.70 -5.18
N ALA A 524 -1.14 -6.05 -4.12
CA ALA A 524 -1.94 -5.21 -3.22
C ALA A 524 -2.70 -4.10 -3.97
N ASN A 525 -2.06 -3.46 -4.96
CA ASN A 525 -2.72 -2.46 -5.80
C ASN A 525 -3.81 -3.06 -6.71
N VAL A 526 -3.65 -4.30 -7.18
CA VAL A 526 -4.73 -5.00 -7.92
C VAL A 526 -5.91 -5.30 -6.99
N TYR A 527 -5.64 -5.72 -5.76
CA TYR A 527 -6.70 -6.02 -4.76
C TYR A 527 -7.48 -4.76 -4.39
N LEU A 528 -6.81 -3.62 -4.24
CA LEU A 528 -7.49 -2.34 -4.10
C LEU A 528 -8.43 -2.06 -5.29
N GLY A 529 -7.92 -2.23 -6.51
CA GLY A 529 -8.73 -2.05 -7.73
C GLY A 529 -9.96 -2.97 -7.73
N ALA A 530 -9.80 -4.22 -7.30
CA ALA A 530 -10.89 -5.17 -7.16
C ALA A 530 -11.94 -4.68 -6.15
N VAL A 531 -11.56 -4.39 -4.90
CA VAL A 531 -12.54 -3.98 -3.88
C VAL A 531 -13.25 -2.68 -4.23
N MET A 532 -12.61 -1.76 -4.96
CA MET A 532 -13.26 -0.54 -5.44
C MET A 532 -14.31 -0.81 -6.54
N VAL A 533 -14.16 -1.88 -7.32
CA VAL A 533 -15.06 -2.21 -8.44
C VAL A 533 -16.16 -3.19 -8.02
N VAL A 534 -15.80 -4.24 -7.29
CA VAL A 534 -16.73 -5.32 -6.91
C VAL A 534 -17.23 -5.21 -5.48
N GLY A 535 -16.50 -4.53 -4.60
CA GLY A 535 -16.86 -4.36 -3.20
C GLY A 535 -18.12 -3.53 -3.05
N ARG A 536 -19.12 -4.08 -2.36
CA ARG A 536 -20.40 -3.41 -2.11
C ARG A 536 -20.78 -3.50 -0.65
N VAL A 537 -20.51 -2.42 0.08
CA VAL A 537 -20.83 -2.29 1.51
C VAL A 537 -22.30 -2.66 1.80
N LYS A 538 -23.22 -2.13 0.99
CA LYS A 538 -24.66 -2.34 1.18
C LYS A 538 -25.09 -3.78 0.90
N SER A 539 -24.39 -4.53 0.04
CA SER A 539 -24.72 -5.92 -0.26
C SER A 539 -24.56 -6.81 0.97
N GLY A 540 -23.43 -6.70 1.67
CA GLY A 540 -23.18 -7.46 2.90
C GLY A 540 -24.23 -7.15 3.97
N ALA A 541 -24.58 -5.86 4.14
CA ALA A 541 -25.64 -5.45 5.05
C ALA A 541 -27.00 -6.00 4.62
N ASN A 542 -27.38 -5.97 3.34
CA ASN A 542 -28.67 -6.50 2.86
C ASN A 542 -28.80 -8.02 3.04
N ALA A 543 -27.69 -8.75 3.01
CA ALA A 543 -27.66 -10.20 3.18
C ALA A 543 -27.71 -10.65 4.66
N THR A 544 -27.46 -9.74 5.61
CA THR A 544 -27.66 -9.94 7.07
C THR A 544 -29.12 -9.78 7.47
#